data_AF-A0A3M1TNM1-F1
#
_entry.id   AF-A0A3M1TNM1-F1
#
_cell.length_a   1.000
_cell.length_b   1.000
_cell.length_c   1.000
_cell.angle_alpha   90.00
_cell.angle_beta   90.00
_cell.angle_gamma   90.00
#
_symmetry.space_group_name_H-M   'P 1'
#
loop_
_entity.id
_entity.type
_entity.pdbx_description
1 polymer ?
#
loop_
_entity_poly.entity_id
_entity_poly.type
_entity_poly.pdbx_seq_one_letter_code
_entity_poly.pdbx_strand_id
1 'polypeptide(L)'
;MGAEIVLFHAFDRPALLVVPVADRGLREYLDQAAQEAEAELRALAETVRGVRCRALSVEGRPWREILAAAEREHCDLIVMGSHGRGALTDWVVGGVTGKVLQRSKVPVLVVPVTGDLAAAASGEAAGVRAFAERSAVTSKEDERQDPSGDPSEEESP
;
A
#
# COMPACT_ATOMS: atom_id res chain seq x y z
N MET A 1 -12.69 -19.54 2.12
CA MET A 1 -11.48 -19.08 2.83
C MET A 1 -11.70 -17.62 3.17
N GLY A 2 -11.51 -17.20 4.42
CA GLY A 2 -11.80 -15.82 4.85
C GLY A 2 -10.54 -14.96 4.76
N ALA A 3 -10.66 -13.76 4.17
CA ALA A 3 -9.58 -12.79 4.15
C ALA A 3 -9.28 -12.26 5.57
N GLU A 4 -8.04 -11.85 5.80
CA GLU A 4 -7.59 -11.16 7.01
C GLU A 4 -6.85 -9.89 6.59
N ILE A 5 -7.09 -8.80 7.32
CA ILE A 5 -6.42 -7.51 7.13
C ILE A 5 -5.53 -7.25 8.33
N VAL A 6 -4.25 -7.03 8.05
CA VAL A 6 -3.31 -6.41 9.00
C VAL A 6 -3.25 -4.93 8.69
N LEU A 7 -3.96 -4.13 9.48
CA LEU A 7 -3.92 -2.68 9.38
C LEU A 7 -2.62 -2.19 10.03
N PHE A 8 -1.76 -1.56 9.23
CA PHE A 8 -0.37 -1.34 9.60
C PHE A 8 -0.01 0.14 9.71
N HIS A 9 0.72 0.49 10.77
CA HIS A 9 1.34 1.79 10.93
C HIS A 9 2.80 1.64 11.36
N ALA A 10 3.69 2.40 10.73
CA ALA A 10 5.09 2.50 11.15
C ALA A 10 5.42 3.95 11.48
N PHE A 11 5.97 4.16 12.67
CA PHE A 11 6.47 5.46 13.09
C PHE A 11 7.99 5.44 13.19
N ASP A 12 8.61 6.48 12.64
CA ASP A 12 10.05 6.69 12.80
C ASP A 12 10.24 7.48 14.10
N ARG A 13 10.94 6.91 15.09
CA ARG A 13 11.50 7.74 16.15
C ARG A 13 12.74 8.35 15.57
N PRO A 14 12.75 9.67 15.27
CA PRO A 14 13.93 10.30 14.74
C PRO A 14 15.06 9.97 15.71
N ALA A 15 16.10 9.34 15.20
CA ALA A 15 17.28 9.06 15.98
C ALA A 15 17.82 10.43 16.40
N LEU A 16 17.51 10.85 17.63
CA LEU A 16 18.06 12.02 18.33
C LEU A 16 19.53 11.78 18.65
N LEU A 17 20.25 11.15 17.72
CA LEU A 17 21.68 11.03 17.71
C LEU A 17 22.21 12.47 17.67
N VAL A 18 23.05 12.77 18.66
CA VAL A 18 23.84 14.00 18.84
C VAL A 18 23.26 15.10 19.74
N VAL A 19 22.10 14.92 20.40
CA VAL A 19 21.72 15.82 21.51
C VAL A 19 21.50 15.00 22.77
N PRO A 20 22.15 15.30 23.91
CA PRO A 20 21.81 14.68 25.18
C PRO A 20 20.46 15.26 25.61
N VAL A 21 19.37 14.78 25.02
CA VAL A 21 18.02 15.07 25.50
C VAL A 21 17.79 14.23 26.75
N ALA A 22 18.38 14.73 27.83
CA ALA A 22 18.02 14.44 29.21
C ALA A 22 16.69 15.14 29.59
N ASP A 23 15.88 15.56 28.61
CA ASP A 23 14.54 16.06 28.87
C ASP A 23 13.56 14.88 28.88
N ARG A 24 13.23 14.45 30.09
CA ARG A 24 12.18 13.46 30.36
C ARG A 24 10.88 13.79 29.63
N GLY A 25 10.56 15.09 29.47
CA GLY A 25 9.35 15.55 28.80
C GLY A 25 9.29 15.21 27.30
N LEU A 26 10.41 15.29 26.57
CA LEU A 26 10.42 14.92 25.15
C LEU A 26 10.17 13.43 24.94
N ARG A 27 10.74 12.59 25.82
CA ARG A 27 10.55 11.13 25.74
C ARG A 27 9.10 10.76 26.06
N GLU A 28 8.55 11.32 27.14
CA GLU A 28 7.14 11.13 27.51
C GLU A 28 6.19 11.62 26.40
N TYR A 29 6.49 12.75 25.76
CA TYR A 29 5.71 13.25 24.62
C TYR A 29 5.75 12.30 23.41
N LEU A 30 6.93 11.80 23.03
CA LEU A 30 7.07 10.85 21.91
C LEU A 30 6.40 9.50 22.21
N ASP A 31 6.49 9.04 23.46
CA ASP A 31 5.80 7.83 23.91
C ASP A 31 4.28 8.01 23.86
N GLN A 32 3.78 9.15 24.33
CA GLN A 32 2.35 9.47 24.28
C GLN A 32 1.85 9.56 22.83
N ALA A 33 2.56 10.25 21.95
CA ALA A 33 2.20 10.35 20.54
C ALA A 33 2.16 8.96 19.85
N ALA A 34 3.09 8.07 20.20
CA ALA A 34 3.09 6.69 19.68
C ALA A 34 1.89 5.89 20.20
N GLN A 35 1.54 6.04 21.48
CA GLN A 35 0.37 5.41 22.08
C GLN A 35 -0.95 5.91 21.48
N GLU A 36 -1.06 7.21 21.24
CA GLU A 36 -2.22 7.83 20.59
C GLU A 36 -2.39 7.28 19.17
N ALA A 37 -1.32 7.26 18.36
CA ALA A 37 -1.35 6.69 17.02
C ALA A 37 -1.73 5.20 17.01
N GLU A 38 -1.24 4.41 17.98
CA GLU A 38 -1.63 3.01 18.12
C GLU A 38 -3.11 2.86 18.51
N ALA A 39 -3.62 3.70 19.41
CA ALA A 39 -5.02 3.69 19.81
C ALA A 39 -5.94 4.05 18.64
N GLU A 40 -5.59 5.07 17.85
CA GLU A 40 -6.32 5.43 16.63
C GLU A 40 -6.35 4.29 15.61
N LEU A 41 -5.21 3.60 15.40
CA LEU A 41 -5.13 2.46 14.50
C LEU A 41 -6.03 1.30 14.96
N ARG A 42 -6.04 1.01 16.27
CA ARG A 42 -6.92 -0.01 16.85
C ARG A 42 -8.38 0.34 16.69
N ALA A 43 -8.77 1.57 17.00
CA ALA A 43 -10.13 2.04 16.80
C ALA A 43 -10.56 1.92 15.33
N LEU A 44 -9.69 2.27 14.38
CA LEU A 44 -9.95 2.11 12.95
C LEU A 44 -10.13 0.64 12.57
N ALA A 45 -9.30 -0.27 13.09
CA ALA A 45 -9.45 -1.71 12.84
C ALA A 45 -10.81 -2.25 13.30
N GLU A 46 -11.34 -1.75 14.42
CA GLU A 46 -12.66 -2.13 14.94
C GLU A 46 -13.83 -1.67 14.07
N THR A 47 -13.65 -0.61 13.27
CA THR A 47 -14.68 -0.15 12.33
C THR A 47 -14.81 -1.04 11.09
N VAL A 48 -13.83 -1.89 10.80
CA VAL A 48 -13.84 -2.76 9.63
C VAL A 48 -14.81 -3.92 9.83
N ARG A 49 -15.74 -4.09 8.89
CA ARG A 49 -16.78 -5.14 8.95
C ARG A 49 -16.64 -6.11 7.78
N GLY A 50 -17.08 -7.34 7.99
CA GLY A 50 -17.11 -8.39 6.94
C GLY A 50 -15.77 -9.08 6.68
N VAL A 51 -14.70 -8.69 7.34
CA VAL A 51 -13.37 -9.30 7.25
C VAL A 51 -12.67 -9.22 8.61
N ARG A 52 -11.83 -10.19 8.96
CA ARG A 52 -11.02 -10.11 10.18
C ARG A 52 -10.00 -9.00 10.00
N CYS A 53 -9.91 -8.09 10.95
CA CYS A 53 -8.98 -6.96 10.90
C CYS A 53 -8.28 -6.82 12.25
N ARG A 54 -6.95 -6.62 12.24
CA ARG A 54 -6.19 -6.29 13.44
C ARG A 54 -5.18 -5.18 13.16
N ALA A 55 -4.93 -4.37 14.18
CA ALA A 55 -3.93 -3.31 14.13
C ALA A 55 -2.53 -3.84 14.45
N LEU A 56 -1.53 -3.34 13.74
CA LEU A 56 -0.11 -3.57 13.99
C LEU A 56 0.64 -2.24 13.88
N SER A 57 1.14 -1.74 15.00
CA SER A 57 1.97 -0.53 15.08
C SER A 57 3.41 -0.94 15.40
N VAL A 58 4.37 -0.41 14.65
CA VAL A 58 5.80 -0.74 14.81
C VAL A 58 6.68 0.49 14.72
N GLU A 59 7.75 0.50 15.51
CA GLU A 59 8.79 1.53 15.43
C GLU A 59 9.81 1.14 14.35
N GLY A 60 10.11 2.06 13.43
CA GLY A 60 11.16 1.86 12.45
C GLY A 60 10.95 2.62 11.14
N ARG A 61 11.79 2.31 10.15
CA ARG A 61 11.72 2.95 8.83
C ARG A 61 10.53 2.36 8.05
N PRO A 62 9.50 3.16 7.68
CA PRO A 62 8.23 2.62 7.21
C PRO A 62 8.32 1.59 6.08
N TRP A 63 9.08 1.89 5.03
CA TRP A 63 9.20 0.98 3.88
C TRP A 63 9.87 -0.36 4.24
N ARG A 64 10.78 -0.38 5.23
CA ARG A 64 11.43 -1.63 5.69
C ARG A 64 10.45 -2.44 6.53
N GLU A 65 9.77 -1.77 7.46
CA GLU A 65 8.84 -2.43 8.36
C GLU A 65 7.60 -2.95 7.62
N ILE A 66 7.12 -2.27 6.58
CA ILE A 66 6.05 -2.78 5.70
C ILE A 66 6.48 -4.10 5.05
N LEU A 67 7.68 -4.15 4.46
CA LEU A 67 8.18 -5.36 3.79
C LEU A 67 8.42 -6.51 4.79
N ALA A 68 8.98 -6.19 5.96
CA ALA A 68 9.22 -7.15 7.03
C ALA A 68 7.91 -7.69 7.62
N ALA A 69 6.90 -6.84 7.80
CA ALA A 69 5.58 -7.25 8.25
C ALA A 69 4.90 -8.14 7.21
N ALA A 70 4.95 -7.78 5.92
CA ALA A 70 4.39 -8.62 4.86
C ALA A 70 5.01 -10.02 4.85
N GLU A 71 6.33 -10.13 5.07
CA GLU A 71 7.02 -11.43 5.15
C GLU A 71 6.66 -12.20 6.44
N ARG A 72 6.68 -11.54 7.60
CA ARG A 72 6.38 -12.15 8.91
C ARG A 72 4.93 -12.61 9.04
N GLU A 73 4.00 -11.84 8.48
CA GLU A 73 2.56 -12.09 8.57
C GLU A 73 2.05 -12.92 7.39
N HIS A 74 2.96 -13.34 6.49
CA HIS A 74 2.65 -14.11 5.30
C HIS A 74 1.56 -13.47 4.43
N CYS A 75 1.61 -12.15 4.29
CA CYS A 75 0.67 -11.41 3.45
C CYS A 75 0.84 -11.80 1.99
N ASP A 76 -0.26 -12.02 1.29
CA ASP A 76 -0.33 -12.29 -0.14
C ASP A 76 -0.55 -11.01 -0.99
N LEU A 77 -0.89 -9.89 -0.34
CA LEU A 77 -1.09 -8.58 -0.96
C LEU A 77 -0.72 -7.46 0.01
N ILE A 78 -0.02 -6.44 -0.47
CA ILE A 78 0.16 -5.17 0.24
C ILE A 78 -0.76 -4.12 -0.38
N VAL A 79 -1.57 -3.45 0.44
CA VAL A 79 -2.40 -2.32 0.00
C VAL A 79 -1.84 -1.03 0.59
N MET A 80 -1.58 -0.03 -0.26
CA MET A 80 -1.06 1.27 0.17
C MET A 80 -1.88 2.40 -0.44
N GLY A 81 -2.17 3.43 0.36
CA GLY A 81 -2.66 4.70 -0.18
C GLY A 81 -1.55 5.42 -0.95
N SER A 82 -1.91 6.14 -2.02
CA SER A 82 -0.93 6.91 -2.78
C SER A 82 -0.58 8.28 -2.15
N HIS A 83 -1.47 8.88 -1.33
CA HIS A 83 -1.26 10.21 -0.72
C HIS A 83 -2.02 10.35 0.62
N GLY A 84 -1.50 11.18 1.54
CA GLY A 84 -2.20 11.67 2.74
C GLY A 84 -3.06 12.92 2.46
N ARG A 85 -3.48 13.65 3.51
CA ARG A 85 -4.25 14.91 3.40
C ARG A 85 -3.46 16.00 2.64
N GLY A 86 -3.53 16.02 1.30
CA GLY A 86 -3.04 17.12 0.47
C GLY A 86 -2.05 16.69 -0.63
N ALA A 87 -2.39 17.04 -1.86
CA ALA A 87 -1.60 16.97 -3.10
C ALA A 87 -1.48 15.59 -3.78
N LEU A 88 -2.03 15.52 -4.99
CA LEU A 88 -2.04 14.39 -5.94
C LEU A 88 -0.85 14.42 -6.91
N THR A 89 0.11 15.33 -6.75
CA THR A 89 0.72 15.87 -7.96
C THR A 89 2.00 15.25 -8.45
N ASP A 90 2.76 14.50 -7.67
CA ASP A 90 3.99 13.91 -8.19
C ASP A 90 4.27 12.57 -7.52
N TRP A 91 4.41 11.53 -8.33
CA TRP A 91 5.01 10.27 -7.92
C TRP A 91 6.44 10.56 -7.48
N VAL A 92 6.64 10.96 -6.22
CA VAL A 92 7.97 11.29 -5.70
C VAL A 92 8.80 10.01 -5.72
N VAL A 93 9.61 9.89 -6.76
CA VAL A 93 10.67 8.91 -6.91
C VAL A 93 11.50 8.95 -5.63
N GLY A 94 11.33 7.95 -4.76
CA GLY A 94 12.03 7.84 -3.47
C GLY A 94 11.15 7.79 -2.20
N GLY A 95 9.83 7.94 -2.30
CA GLY A 95 8.88 7.80 -1.19
C GLY A 95 8.73 6.37 -0.64
N VAL A 96 7.93 6.20 0.42
CA VAL A 96 7.67 4.88 1.04
C VAL A 96 7.04 3.91 0.02
N THR A 97 5.97 4.34 -0.65
CA THR A 97 5.28 3.54 -1.68
C THR A 97 6.21 3.12 -2.81
N GLY A 98 7.03 4.04 -3.34
CA GLY A 98 8.01 3.73 -4.38
C GLY A 98 9.06 2.70 -3.92
N LYS A 99 9.55 2.83 -2.67
CA LYS A 99 10.51 1.87 -2.11
C LYS A 99 9.91 0.48 -1.91
N VAL A 100 8.64 0.40 -1.50
CA VAL A 100 7.89 -0.87 -1.35
C VAL A 100 7.64 -1.49 -2.72
N LEU A 101 7.14 -0.74 -3.70
CA LEU A 101 6.92 -1.21 -5.07
C LEU A 101 8.18 -1.83 -5.69
N GLN A 102 9.34 -1.22 -5.48
CA GLN A 102 10.62 -1.72 -6.01
C GLN A 102 11.14 -2.99 -5.34
N ARG A 103 10.69 -3.33 -4.13
CA ARG A 103 11.34 -4.35 -3.26
C ARG A 103 10.38 -5.41 -2.73
N SER A 104 9.08 -5.26 -2.94
CA SER A 104 8.09 -6.22 -2.47
C SER A 104 8.25 -7.57 -3.16
N LYS A 105 8.15 -8.65 -2.39
CA LYS A 105 8.07 -10.02 -2.88
C LYS A 105 6.64 -10.45 -3.23
N VAL A 106 5.65 -9.62 -2.88
CA VAL A 106 4.22 -9.86 -3.09
C VAL A 106 3.58 -8.71 -3.85
N PRO A 107 2.45 -8.94 -4.55
CA PRO A 107 1.72 -7.87 -5.22
C PRO A 107 1.48 -6.65 -4.32
N VAL A 108 1.55 -5.46 -4.91
CA VAL A 108 1.29 -4.19 -4.22
C VAL A 108 0.18 -3.44 -4.96
N LEU A 109 -0.95 -3.22 -4.29
CA LEU A 109 -2.05 -2.41 -4.78
C LEU A 109 -1.93 -1.00 -4.22
N VAL A 110 -1.73 -0.03 -5.12
CA VAL A 110 -1.72 1.39 -4.76
C VAL A 110 -3.10 1.97 -5.04
N VAL A 111 -3.76 2.44 -4.00
CA VAL A 111 -5.09 3.03 -4.07
C VAL A 111 -4.96 4.56 -4.07
N PRO A 112 -5.32 5.25 -5.17
CA PRO A 112 -5.34 6.69 -5.19
C PRO A 112 -6.47 7.21 -4.32
N VAL A 113 -6.16 8.16 -3.43
CA VAL A 113 -7.19 8.88 -2.67
C VAL A 113 -7.83 9.91 -3.60
N THR A 114 -8.70 9.43 -4.49
CA THR A 114 -9.64 10.31 -5.20
C THR A 114 -10.78 10.67 -4.25
N GLY A 115 -11.42 11.82 -4.47
CA GLY A 115 -12.52 12.32 -3.62
C GLY A 115 -13.66 11.32 -3.39
N ASP A 116 -13.79 10.28 -4.23
CA ASP A 116 -14.82 9.24 -4.13
C ASP A 116 -14.55 8.19 -3.04
N LEU A 117 -13.31 7.99 -2.58
CA LEU A 117 -13.05 7.07 -1.45
C LEU A 117 -13.47 7.64 -0.10
N ALA A 118 -13.56 8.97 0.01
CA ALA A 118 -14.20 9.61 1.17
C ALA A 118 -15.70 9.27 1.22
N ALA A 119 -16.35 9.10 0.05
CA ALA A 119 -17.73 8.62 -0.04
C ALA A 119 -17.83 7.11 0.21
N ALA A 120 -16.88 6.29 -0.27
CA ALA A 120 -16.87 4.85 0.02
C ALA A 120 -16.65 4.54 1.51
N ALA A 121 -15.85 5.36 2.22
CA ALA A 121 -15.69 5.30 3.68
C ALA A 121 -16.99 5.61 4.45
N SER A 122 -18.01 6.18 3.79
CA SER A 122 -19.35 6.38 4.35
C SER A 122 -20.32 5.20 4.18
N GLY A 123 -19.85 4.07 3.62
CA GLY A 123 -20.55 2.78 3.75
C GLY A 123 -21.19 2.20 2.48
N GLU A 124 -20.65 2.45 1.29
CA GLU A 124 -21.11 1.74 0.08
C GLU A 124 -19.97 0.91 -0.55
N ALA A 125 -20.13 -0.42 -0.45
CA ALA A 125 -19.23 -1.46 -0.95
C ALA A 125 -19.19 -1.56 -2.49
N ALA A 126 -19.17 -0.42 -3.20
CA ALA A 126 -19.15 -0.35 -4.66
C ALA A 126 -17.71 -0.32 -5.23
N GLY A 127 -16.75 0.26 -4.50
CA GLY A 127 -15.39 0.49 -5.03
C GLY A 127 -14.56 -0.77 -5.25
N VAL A 128 -14.72 -1.80 -4.39
CA VAL A 128 -13.92 -3.04 -4.46
C VAL A 128 -14.37 -3.94 -5.61
N ARG A 129 -15.66 -3.96 -5.95
CA ARG A 129 -16.19 -4.75 -7.08
C ARG A 129 -15.68 -4.26 -8.44
N ALA A 130 -15.57 -2.95 -8.63
CA ALA A 130 -15.12 -2.38 -9.88
C ALA A 130 -13.64 -2.73 -10.23
N PHE A 131 -12.81 -3.08 -9.24
CA PHE A 131 -11.44 -3.55 -9.49
C PHE A 131 -11.40 -5.04 -9.88
N ALA A 132 -12.24 -5.88 -9.26
CA ALA A 132 -12.35 -7.29 -9.58
C ALA A 132 -12.85 -7.52 -11.02
N GLU A 133 -13.78 -6.69 -11.48
CA GLU A 133 -14.33 -6.78 -12.86
C GLU A 133 -13.32 -6.34 -13.92
N ARG A 134 -12.42 -5.40 -13.62
CA ARG A 134 -11.38 -4.95 -14.56
C ARG A 134 -10.17 -5.88 -14.64
N SER A 135 -9.87 -6.62 -13.56
CA SER A 135 -8.79 -7.63 -13.56
C SER A 135 -9.14 -8.90 -14.36
N ALA A 136 -10.43 -9.16 -14.61
CA ALA A 136 -10.87 -10.30 -15.41
C ALA A 136 -10.75 -10.06 -16.94
N VAL A 137 -10.56 -8.81 -17.39
CA VAL A 137 -10.53 -8.46 -18.82
C VAL A 137 -9.13 -8.55 -19.44
N THR A 138 -8.05 -8.51 -18.66
CA THR A 138 -6.67 -8.53 -19.19
C THR A 138 -6.14 -9.92 -19.57
N SER A 139 -6.98 -10.95 -19.62
CA SER A 139 -6.57 -12.32 -19.99
C SER A 139 -6.99 -12.75 -21.41
N LYS A 140 -7.40 -11.83 -22.30
CA LYS A 140 -7.92 -12.22 -23.63
C LYS A 140 -7.40 -11.45 -24.85
N GLU A 141 -6.28 -10.75 -24.75
CA GLU A 141 -5.68 -10.02 -25.89
C GLU A 141 -4.25 -10.46 -26.26
N ASP A 142 -3.76 -11.57 -25.72
CA ASP A 142 -2.44 -12.12 -26.10
C ASP A 142 -2.56 -13.35 -27.02
N GLU A 143 -3.27 -13.21 -28.14
CA GLU A 143 -3.18 -14.15 -29.27
C GLU A 143 -3.58 -13.43 -30.58
N ARG A 144 -2.63 -12.73 -31.21
CA ARG A 144 -2.66 -12.47 -32.67
C ARG A 144 -1.27 -12.12 -33.23
N GLN A 145 -0.56 -13.19 -33.59
CA GLN A 145 0.26 -13.39 -34.81
C GLN A 145 1.26 -12.30 -35.23
N ASP A 146 2.53 -12.61 -34.98
CA ASP A 146 3.66 -12.36 -35.89
C ASP A 146 3.55 -13.33 -37.09
N PRO A 147 3.63 -12.82 -38.33
CA PRO A 147 4.54 -13.46 -39.26
C PRO A 147 5.26 -12.43 -40.15
N SER A 148 6.47 -12.06 -39.73
CA SER A 148 7.52 -11.60 -40.64
C SER A 148 8.01 -12.76 -41.51
N GLY A 149 7.39 -12.93 -42.68
CA GLY A 149 7.86 -13.80 -43.76
C GLY A 149 8.25 -12.98 -44.98
N ASP A 150 9.55 -12.88 -45.23
CA ASP A 150 10.12 -12.55 -46.56
C ASP A 150 9.88 -13.75 -47.50
N PRO A 151 9.47 -13.54 -48.76
CA PRO A 151 10.43 -13.78 -49.82
C PRO A 151 10.33 -12.82 -51.01
N SER A 152 11.50 -12.63 -51.60
CA SER A 152 11.81 -12.07 -52.91
C SER A 152 11.34 -12.99 -54.06
N GLU A 153 11.25 -12.43 -55.29
CA GLU A 153 11.06 -13.10 -56.60
C GLU A 153 9.61 -13.56 -56.90
N GLU A 154 8.99 -13.45 -58.09
CA GLU A 154 9.45 -13.45 -59.49
C GLU A 154 8.31 -13.00 -60.45
N GLU A 155 8.70 -12.45 -61.60
CA GLU A 155 8.01 -12.34 -62.91
C GLU A 155 6.69 -11.57 -63.13
N SER A 156 6.82 -10.57 -64.02
CA SER A 156 5.79 -9.78 -64.69
C SER A 156 5.48 -10.40 -66.07
N PRO A 157 4.25 -10.31 -66.59
CA PRO A 157 3.90 -10.81 -67.93
C PRO A 157 4.39 -9.91 -69.07
#